data_AF-A0A7V5I2D9-F1
#
_entry.id   AF-A0A7V5I2D9-F1
#
_cell.length_a   1.000
_cell.length_b   1.000
_cell.length_c   1.000
_cell.angle_alpha   90.00
_cell.angle_beta   90.00
_cell.angle_gamma   90.00
#
_symmetry.space_group_name_H-M   'P 1'
#
loop_
_entity.id
_entity.type
_entity.pdbx_description
1 polymer ?
#
loop_
_entity_poly.entity_id
_entity_poly.type
_entity_poly.pdbx_seq_one_letter_code
_entity_poly.pdbx_strand_id
1 'polypeptide(L)'
;MHPQEPPTLPEARAAIRLFYACPEKVPISLWSRCPHYHRSRQAASSAPGRSIFPQAAFPASVIAEIAWAPLVAAMTRKRVEATVGFATTIISASVVRSESKLRAKRRLSKIALALRGSVASLGEAGPPHKTCFSPWYAIAVPVEELDLPLCLEAGQTFRWKQRENGLWCGVHAELAWNLYRPDATTLRYCYAPATVDPVRARLVLQDFLRLSDDAPSLVSLYEDWSSSDPHFRSVAPFFQGTRVLRQDPVECLFSFLCSSNNHIRRISGMVEFLARRYGRAIGSVPAGLADDEYYAFPSVAELAAQASVAELRANGFGYRAEFVVNTAKELESRGGNSYLRGLRSRENKDEVIRELVTLPGVGRKVASCIALLSLDCAHEVPVDTHVWQLTLRHYAPDWRTKSLTEKRHEEIGALFRERFGPLCGWAHQVLFIADLDAFQDRLPEALRAERTLARKRTRAAISARKPATPPAQRSE
;
A
#
# COMPACT_ATOMS: atom_id res chain seq x y z
N MET A 1 -34.91 23.15 -17.58
CA MET A 1 -33.74 22.52 -16.93
C MET A 1 -33.10 21.59 -17.95
N HIS A 2 -31.84 21.83 -18.34
CA HIS A 2 -31.13 20.92 -19.23
C HIS A 2 -31.02 19.52 -18.58
N PRO A 3 -31.22 18.42 -19.34
CA PRO A 3 -30.98 17.09 -18.82
C PRO A 3 -29.48 16.93 -18.54
N GLN A 4 -29.12 16.68 -17.28
CA GLN A 4 -27.74 16.31 -16.96
C GLN A 4 -27.54 14.84 -17.30
N GLU A 5 -26.42 14.53 -17.96
CA GLU A 5 -26.06 13.17 -18.34
C GLU A 5 -25.88 12.27 -17.08
N PRO A 6 -26.25 10.98 -17.18
CA PRO A 6 -26.02 10.02 -16.11
C PRO A 6 -24.51 9.82 -15.86
N PRO A 7 -24.09 9.52 -14.62
CA PRO A 7 -22.68 9.31 -14.31
C PRO A 7 -22.11 8.13 -15.11
N THR A 8 -20.87 8.29 -15.57
CA THR A 8 -20.11 7.26 -16.26
C THR A 8 -19.75 6.11 -15.30
N LEU A 9 -19.47 4.92 -15.85
CA LEU A 9 -19.11 3.73 -15.05
C LEU A 9 -17.90 3.95 -14.11
N PRO A 10 -16.83 4.67 -14.52
CA PRO A 10 -15.74 5.03 -13.62
C PRO A 10 -16.17 5.96 -12.47
N GLU A 11 -17.03 6.94 -12.73
CA GLU A 11 -17.56 7.86 -11.71
C GLU A 11 -18.44 7.12 -10.69
N ALA A 12 -19.26 6.18 -11.15
CA ALA A 12 -20.05 5.32 -10.28
C ALA A 12 -19.16 4.42 -9.41
N ARG A 13 -18.08 3.85 -9.97
CA ARG A 13 -17.10 3.04 -9.22
C ARG A 13 -16.33 3.87 -8.19
N ALA A 14 -15.96 5.10 -8.54
CA ALA A 14 -15.28 6.02 -7.62
C ALA A 14 -16.21 6.43 -6.47
N ALA A 15 -17.48 6.74 -6.75
CA ALA A 15 -18.48 7.09 -5.74
C ALA A 15 -18.76 5.92 -4.78
N ILE A 16 -18.83 4.69 -5.30
CA ILE A 16 -18.98 3.47 -4.48
C ILE A 16 -17.75 3.25 -3.58
N ARG A 17 -16.53 3.38 -4.13
CA ARG A 17 -15.28 3.28 -3.34
C ARG A 17 -15.20 4.35 -2.25
N LEU A 18 -15.62 5.59 -2.55
CA LEU A 18 -15.68 6.69 -1.59
C LEU A 18 -16.73 6.47 -0.50
N PHE A 19 -17.92 5.99 -0.86
CA PHE A 19 -18.99 5.67 0.10
C PHE A 19 -18.57 4.61 1.12
N TYR A 20 -17.82 3.58 0.69
CA TYR A 20 -17.32 2.54 1.58
C TYR A 20 -16.07 2.94 2.39
N ALA A 21 -15.35 3.99 1.96
CA ALA A 21 -14.18 4.50 2.67
C ALA A 21 -14.54 5.62 3.68
N CYS A 22 -15.52 6.47 3.38
CA CYS A 22 -15.94 7.59 4.24
C CYS A 22 -17.39 8.02 3.90
N PRO A 23 -18.42 7.45 4.59
CA PRO A 23 -19.83 7.62 4.21
C PRO A 23 -20.32 9.08 4.24
N GLU A 24 -19.73 9.92 5.09
CA GLU A 24 -20.16 11.31 5.33
C GLU A 24 -19.78 12.30 4.23
N LYS A 25 -18.95 11.89 3.26
CA LYS A 25 -18.40 12.78 2.21
C LYS A 25 -18.95 12.52 0.80
N VAL A 26 -20.04 11.77 0.64
CA VAL A 26 -20.64 11.56 -0.69
C VAL A 26 -21.40 12.81 -1.14
N PRO A 27 -21.01 13.45 -2.26
CA PRO A 27 -21.71 14.64 -2.75
C PRO A 27 -23.17 14.34 -3.10
N ILE A 28 -24.10 15.11 -2.54
CA ILE A 28 -25.55 15.00 -2.84
C ILE A 28 -25.82 15.22 -4.35
N SER A 29 -24.97 15.98 -5.03
CA SER A 29 -25.06 16.25 -6.47
C SER A 29 -25.00 15.00 -7.38
N LEU A 30 -24.37 13.91 -6.92
CA LEU A 30 -24.34 12.63 -7.64
C LEU A 30 -25.69 11.87 -7.54
N TRP A 31 -26.42 12.05 -6.45
CA TRP A 31 -27.72 11.40 -6.22
C TRP A 31 -28.85 12.10 -6.97
N SER A 32 -28.78 13.43 -7.13
CA SER A 32 -29.77 14.22 -7.88
C SER A 32 -29.82 13.94 -9.38
N ARG A 33 -28.83 13.22 -9.92
CA ARG A 33 -28.77 12.80 -11.33
C ARG A 33 -29.47 11.45 -11.60
N CYS A 34 -30.02 10.79 -10.58
CA CYS A 34 -30.76 9.54 -10.72
C CYS A 34 -32.25 9.80 -11.05
N PRO A 35 -32.82 9.18 -12.12
CA PRO A 35 -34.17 9.51 -12.63
C PRO A 35 -35.35 9.35 -11.67
N HIS A 36 -35.17 8.65 -10.53
CA HIS A 36 -36.26 8.33 -9.60
C HIS A 36 -36.32 9.21 -8.34
N TYR A 37 -35.36 10.12 -8.14
CA TYR A 37 -35.25 10.93 -6.92
C TYR A 37 -36.48 11.82 -6.65
N HIS A 38 -37.16 12.29 -7.70
CA HIS A 38 -38.29 13.23 -7.57
C HIS A 38 -39.65 12.59 -7.23
N ARG A 39 -39.86 11.27 -7.42
CA ARG A 39 -41.15 10.63 -7.10
C ARG A 39 -41.34 10.29 -5.62
N SER A 40 -40.25 10.15 -4.87
CA SER A 40 -40.27 9.81 -3.45
C SER A 40 -40.63 10.98 -2.52
N ARG A 41 -40.70 12.22 -3.03
CA ARG A 41 -41.02 13.41 -2.22
C ARG A 41 -42.52 13.66 -2.04
N GLN A 42 -43.38 13.10 -2.89
CA GLN A 42 -44.84 13.29 -2.80
C GLN A 42 -45.56 12.26 -1.92
N ALA A 43 -44.87 11.22 -1.42
CA ALA A 43 -45.48 10.16 -0.60
C ALA A 43 -45.22 10.30 0.91
N ALA A 44 -44.66 11.42 1.38
CA ALA A 44 -44.21 11.62 2.76
C ALA A 44 -45.01 12.71 3.51
N SER A 45 -46.33 12.73 3.37
CA SER A 45 -47.22 13.55 4.19
C SER A 45 -48.34 12.71 4.81
N SER A 46 -47.98 11.76 5.67
CA SER A 46 -48.82 11.30 6.81
C SER A 46 -48.16 10.15 7.57
N ALA A 47 -48.24 10.23 8.90
CA ALA A 47 -47.83 9.27 9.94
C ALA A 47 -46.36 9.30 10.44
N PRO A 48 -46.12 9.46 11.76
CA PRO A 48 -44.79 9.48 12.36
C PRO A 48 -44.32 8.07 12.74
N GLY A 49 -43.02 7.82 12.55
CA GLY A 49 -42.34 6.65 13.13
C GLY A 49 -42.21 5.44 12.20
N ARG A 50 -41.37 5.54 11.16
CA ARG A 50 -40.69 4.42 10.48
C ARG A 50 -39.54 4.98 9.63
N SER A 51 -38.32 4.47 9.81
CA SER A 51 -37.17 4.79 8.94
C SER A 51 -37.40 4.16 7.57
N ILE A 52 -37.57 4.98 6.53
CA ILE A 52 -37.80 4.54 5.15
C ILE A 52 -36.45 4.45 4.42
N PHE A 53 -36.03 3.23 4.05
CA PHE A 53 -35.08 3.02 2.95
C PHE A 53 -35.82 3.26 1.61
N PRO A 54 -35.31 4.06 0.67
CA PRO A 54 -35.98 4.27 -0.61
C PRO A 54 -35.90 3.02 -1.49
N GLN A 55 -37.05 2.47 -1.88
CA GLN A 55 -37.15 1.48 -2.95
C GLN A 55 -36.95 2.18 -4.31
N ALA A 56 -35.78 2.03 -4.90
CA ALA A 56 -35.52 2.45 -6.29
C ALA A 56 -35.54 1.21 -7.20
N ALA A 57 -36.38 1.23 -8.24
CA ALA A 57 -36.29 0.29 -9.36
C ALA A 57 -35.24 0.81 -10.35
N PHE A 58 -34.15 0.07 -10.54
CA PHE A 58 -33.08 0.41 -11.49
C PHE A 58 -33.34 -0.19 -12.88
N PRO A 59 -32.77 0.37 -13.95
CA PRO A 59 -32.76 -0.28 -15.27
C PRO A 59 -32.10 -1.67 -15.19
N ALA A 60 -32.59 -2.65 -15.97
CA ALA A 60 -32.13 -4.04 -15.90
C ALA A 60 -30.62 -4.24 -16.13
N SER A 61 -29.96 -3.32 -16.85
CA SER A 61 -28.50 -3.29 -17.03
C SER A 61 -27.73 -2.85 -15.77
N VAL A 62 -28.34 -2.03 -14.92
CA VAL A 62 -27.78 -1.53 -13.66
C VAL A 62 -28.06 -2.52 -12.51
N ILE A 63 -29.22 -3.19 -12.52
CA ILE A 63 -29.54 -4.27 -11.56
C ILE A 63 -28.54 -5.43 -11.60
N ALA A 64 -27.96 -5.71 -12.78
CA ALA A 64 -26.99 -6.80 -12.95
C ALA A 64 -25.61 -6.52 -12.31
N GLU A 65 -25.26 -5.26 -12.01
CA GLU A 65 -23.97 -4.86 -11.44
C GLU A 65 -24.06 -4.24 -10.03
N ILE A 66 -25.26 -3.91 -9.53
CA ILE A 66 -25.42 -3.50 -8.14
C ILE A 66 -25.25 -4.71 -7.22
N ALA A 67 -24.17 -4.71 -6.45
CA ALA A 67 -23.91 -5.67 -5.39
C ALA A 67 -25.02 -5.59 -4.32
N TRP A 68 -25.98 -6.51 -4.36
CA TRP A 68 -27.00 -6.71 -3.32
C TRP A 68 -26.44 -7.32 -2.02
N ALA A 69 -25.12 -7.29 -1.81
CA ALA A 69 -24.45 -7.83 -0.63
C ALA A 69 -24.91 -7.23 0.71
N PRO A 70 -25.25 -5.93 0.85
CA PRO A 70 -25.65 -5.37 2.14
C PRO A 70 -27.06 -5.79 2.59
N LEU A 71 -27.96 -6.13 1.65
CA LEU A 71 -29.33 -6.56 1.99
C LEU A 71 -29.43 -8.07 2.26
N VAL A 72 -28.52 -8.85 1.67
CA VAL A 72 -28.43 -10.31 1.83
C VAL A 72 -27.73 -10.70 3.14
N ALA A 73 -26.83 -9.85 3.66
CA ALA A 73 -26.10 -10.08 4.91
C ALA A 73 -27.00 -10.20 6.17
N ALA A 74 -28.26 -9.77 6.10
CA ALA A 74 -29.23 -9.87 7.20
C ALA A 74 -30.27 -11.01 7.03
N MET A 75 -30.17 -11.85 5.99
CA MET A 75 -31.19 -12.86 5.69
C MET A 75 -30.75 -14.29 6.05
N THR A 76 -31.61 -15.00 6.77
CA THR A 76 -31.42 -16.44 7.07
C THR A 76 -31.35 -17.28 5.79
N ARG A 77 -30.56 -18.36 5.82
CA ARG A 77 -30.28 -19.30 4.70
C ARG A 77 -31.48 -19.65 3.79
N LYS A 78 -32.67 -19.91 4.35
CA LYS A 78 -33.91 -20.21 3.57
C LYS A 78 -34.41 -19.05 2.71
N ARG A 79 -34.17 -17.79 3.10
CA ARG A 79 -34.57 -16.59 2.32
C ARG A 79 -33.61 -16.31 1.17
N VAL A 80 -32.32 -16.61 1.34
CA VAL A 80 -31.31 -16.52 0.27
C VAL A 80 -31.63 -17.50 -0.86
N GLU A 81 -32.03 -18.72 -0.53
CA GLU A 81 -32.42 -19.73 -1.52
C GLU A 81 -33.68 -19.32 -2.30
N ALA A 82 -34.69 -18.73 -1.64
CA ALA A 82 -35.89 -18.20 -2.30
C ALA A 82 -35.60 -17.00 -3.21
N THR A 83 -34.73 -16.08 -2.81
CA THR A 83 -34.34 -14.90 -3.61
C THR A 83 -33.50 -15.27 -4.83
N VAL A 84 -32.58 -16.23 -4.69
CA VAL A 84 -31.81 -16.77 -5.82
C VAL A 84 -32.73 -17.55 -6.77
N GLY A 85 -33.71 -18.31 -6.26
CA GLY A 85 -34.73 -18.98 -7.07
C GLY A 85 -35.58 -18.00 -7.88
N PHE A 86 -35.98 -16.88 -7.27
CA PHE A 86 -36.79 -15.84 -7.93
C PHE A 86 -36.01 -15.10 -9.04
N ALA A 87 -34.75 -14.73 -8.79
CA ALA A 87 -33.87 -14.11 -9.79
C ALA A 87 -33.58 -15.03 -10.99
N THR A 88 -33.43 -16.33 -10.73
CA THR A 88 -33.23 -17.33 -11.78
C THR A 88 -34.49 -17.49 -12.65
N THR A 89 -35.68 -17.35 -12.05
CA THR A 89 -36.97 -17.41 -12.74
C THR A 89 -37.20 -16.18 -13.64
N ILE A 90 -36.86 -14.98 -13.17
CA ILE A 90 -36.95 -13.73 -13.97
C ILE A 90 -36.01 -13.76 -15.18
N ILE A 91 -34.80 -14.29 -15.01
CA ILE A 91 -33.83 -14.45 -16.11
C ILE A 91 -34.34 -15.47 -17.14
N SER A 92 -35.04 -16.52 -16.72
CA SER A 92 -35.63 -17.52 -17.61
C SER A 92 -36.90 -17.02 -18.33
N ALA A 93 -37.63 -16.06 -17.76
CA ALA A 93 -38.84 -15.49 -18.37
C ALA A 93 -38.57 -14.43 -19.47
N SER A 94 -37.33 -13.99 -19.62
CA SER A 94 -36.93 -12.97 -20.59
C SER A 94 -36.47 -13.61 -21.91
N VAL A 95 -37.39 -13.82 -22.85
CA VAL A 95 -37.11 -14.41 -24.18
C VAL A 95 -36.33 -13.43 -25.07
N VAL A 96 -34.99 -13.35 -24.95
CA VAL A 96 -34.06 -13.03 -26.05
C VAL A 96 -32.68 -13.62 -25.75
N ARG A 97 -32.16 -14.46 -26.66
CA ARG A 97 -30.87 -15.18 -26.59
C ARG A 97 -29.70 -14.24 -26.92
N SER A 98 -28.83 -13.90 -25.97
CA SER A 98 -27.50 -13.33 -26.26
C SER A 98 -26.38 -13.96 -25.42
N GLU A 99 -25.24 -14.25 -26.05
CA GLU A 99 -24.08 -14.93 -25.43
C GLU A 99 -23.47 -14.16 -24.24
N SER A 100 -23.57 -12.84 -24.27
CA SER A 100 -23.08 -11.93 -23.22
C SER A 100 -23.75 -12.18 -21.87
N LYS A 101 -25.06 -12.51 -21.84
CA LYS A 101 -25.78 -12.86 -20.61
C LYS A 101 -25.43 -14.26 -20.09
N LEU A 102 -25.11 -15.21 -20.99
CA LEU A 102 -24.66 -16.55 -20.61
C LEU A 102 -23.25 -16.50 -19.99
N ARG A 103 -22.36 -15.66 -20.52
CA ARG A 103 -21.02 -15.39 -19.93
C ARG A 103 -21.13 -14.72 -18.56
N ALA A 104 -22.04 -13.77 -18.38
CA ALA A 104 -22.31 -13.14 -17.09
C ALA A 104 -22.88 -14.15 -16.06
N LYS A 105 -23.83 -15.01 -16.45
CA LYS A 105 -24.37 -16.07 -15.60
C LYS A 105 -23.30 -17.09 -15.18
N ARG A 106 -22.40 -17.48 -16.10
CA ARG A 106 -21.25 -18.35 -15.80
C ARG A 106 -20.22 -17.66 -14.91
N ARG A 107 -19.94 -16.36 -15.10
CA ARG A 107 -19.05 -15.56 -14.24
C ARG A 107 -19.60 -15.41 -12.82
N LEU A 108 -20.87 -15.05 -12.66
CA LEU A 108 -21.51 -14.93 -11.35
C LEU A 108 -21.58 -16.27 -10.61
N SER A 109 -21.85 -17.36 -11.34
CA SER A 109 -21.82 -18.72 -10.77
C SER A 109 -20.40 -19.12 -10.34
N LYS A 110 -19.36 -18.76 -11.12
CA LYS A 110 -17.95 -18.98 -10.75
C LYS A 110 -17.51 -18.13 -9.56
N ILE A 111 -17.90 -16.87 -9.48
CA ILE A 111 -17.61 -15.99 -8.32
C ILE A 111 -18.32 -16.52 -7.07
N ALA A 112 -19.59 -16.91 -7.18
CA ALA A 112 -20.34 -17.49 -6.06
C ALA A 112 -19.84 -18.87 -5.64
N LEU A 113 -19.18 -19.62 -6.53
CA LEU A 113 -18.53 -20.90 -6.23
C LEU A 113 -17.13 -20.69 -5.64
N ALA A 114 -16.37 -19.71 -6.13
CA ALA A 114 -15.05 -19.33 -5.61
C ALA A 114 -15.13 -18.71 -4.20
N LEU A 115 -16.14 -17.87 -3.95
CA LEU A 115 -16.42 -17.33 -2.61
C LEU A 115 -16.93 -18.43 -1.65
N ARG A 116 -17.67 -19.43 -2.15
CA ARG A 116 -18.09 -20.59 -1.35
C ARG A 116 -16.95 -21.57 -1.07
N GLY A 117 -16.01 -21.73 -2.00
CA GLY A 117 -14.85 -22.61 -1.85
C GLY A 117 -13.73 -22.01 -1.00
N SER A 118 -13.54 -20.68 -1.02
CA SER A 118 -12.43 -20.01 -0.31
C SER A 118 -12.75 -19.53 1.11
N VAL A 119 -14.02 -19.59 1.54
CA VAL A 119 -14.46 -19.26 2.91
C VAL A 119 -14.70 -20.52 3.74
N ALA A 120 -14.46 -21.72 3.18
CA ALA A 120 -14.41 -22.93 3.97
C ALA A 120 -13.23 -22.85 4.94
N SER A 121 -13.50 -22.92 6.23
CA SER A 121 -12.49 -23.14 7.26
C SER A 121 -11.78 -24.46 6.96
N LEU A 122 -10.65 -24.41 6.28
CA LEU A 122 -9.77 -25.56 6.11
C LEU A 122 -9.06 -25.82 7.45
N GLY A 123 -9.26 -27.02 7.99
CA GLY A 123 -8.83 -27.43 9.32
C GLY A 123 -7.31 -27.42 9.55
N GLU A 124 -6.98 -27.18 10.82
CA GLU A 124 -5.89 -27.71 11.68
C GLU A 124 -4.48 -28.02 11.14
N ALA A 125 -3.95 -27.24 10.21
CA ALA A 125 -2.51 -26.90 10.29
C ALA A 125 -2.39 -25.48 10.85
N GLY A 126 -2.64 -25.34 12.17
CA GLY A 126 -2.50 -24.06 12.85
C GLY A 126 -1.06 -23.52 12.75
N PRO A 127 -0.86 -22.20 12.86
CA PRO A 127 0.49 -21.65 12.99
C PRO A 127 1.23 -22.32 14.16
N PRO A 128 2.56 -22.34 14.17
CA PRO A 128 3.37 -22.94 15.25
C PRO A 128 3.17 -22.29 16.63
N HIS A 129 2.34 -21.25 16.76
CA HIS A 129 2.08 -20.53 18.01
C HIS A 129 0.58 -20.30 18.28
N LYS A 130 0.24 -20.22 19.58
CA LYS A 130 -1.03 -19.62 20.05
C LYS A 130 -1.00 -18.12 19.75
N THR A 131 -1.59 -17.70 18.64
CA THR A 131 -1.95 -16.29 18.44
C THR A 131 -3.26 -16.01 19.16
N CYS A 132 -3.41 -14.84 19.79
CA CYS A 132 -4.71 -14.42 20.35
C CYS A 132 -5.74 -14.09 19.24
N PHE A 133 -5.28 -13.91 18.00
CA PHE A 133 -6.12 -13.63 16.85
C PHE A 133 -6.52 -14.93 16.16
N SER A 134 -7.81 -15.17 16.12
CA SER A 134 -8.46 -16.25 15.39
C SER A 134 -9.83 -15.75 14.89
N PRO A 135 -10.39 -16.35 13.83
CA PRO A 135 -9.86 -17.46 13.02
C PRO A 135 -8.74 -17.03 12.05
N TRP A 136 -8.05 -18.02 11.47
CA TRP A 136 -7.05 -17.84 10.41
C TRP A 136 -7.68 -18.00 9.03
N TYR A 137 -7.26 -17.14 8.10
CA TYR A 137 -7.67 -17.11 6.71
C TYR A 137 -6.48 -17.38 5.78
N ALA A 138 -6.74 -17.61 4.50
CA ALA A 138 -5.71 -17.89 3.50
C ALA A 138 -5.92 -17.12 2.19
N ILE A 139 -4.80 -16.75 1.56
CA ILE A 139 -4.71 -16.24 0.19
C ILE A 139 -3.75 -17.18 -0.56
N ALA A 140 -4.19 -17.69 -1.71
CA ALA A 140 -3.31 -18.40 -2.63
C ALA A 140 -2.40 -17.37 -3.31
N VAL A 141 -1.11 -17.41 -3.02
CA VAL A 141 -0.09 -16.52 -3.59
C VAL A 141 1.27 -17.23 -3.54
N PRO A 142 1.86 -17.54 -4.69
CA PRO A 142 3.16 -18.21 -4.76
C PRO A 142 4.29 -17.29 -4.27
N VAL A 143 5.41 -17.88 -3.83
CA VAL A 143 6.55 -17.13 -3.25
C VAL A 143 7.17 -16.19 -4.27
N GLU A 144 7.12 -16.55 -5.55
CA GLU A 144 7.58 -15.75 -6.68
C GLU A 144 6.76 -14.46 -6.86
N GLU A 145 5.54 -14.43 -6.31
CA GLU A 145 4.63 -13.28 -6.34
C GLU A 145 4.63 -12.47 -5.03
N LEU A 146 5.10 -13.06 -3.92
CA LEU A 146 5.24 -12.39 -2.63
C LEU A 146 6.22 -13.11 -1.67
N ASP A 147 7.37 -12.50 -1.46
CA ASP A 147 8.36 -12.86 -0.44
C ASP A 147 8.25 -11.86 0.73
N LEU A 148 7.82 -12.35 1.91
CA LEU A 148 7.54 -11.49 3.08
C LEU A 148 8.79 -10.76 3.59
N PRO A 149 9.95 -11.42 3.82
CA PRO A 149 11.19 -10.72 4.15
C PRO A 149 11.54 -9.57 3.19
N LEU A 150 11.46 -9.82 1.87
CA LEU A 150 11.77 -8.79 0.86
C LEU A 150 10.79 -7.61 0.86
N CYS A 151 9.53 -7.85 1.20
CA CYS A 151 8.52 -6.80 1.22
C CYS A 151 8.49 -6.03 2.55
N LEU A 152 8.64 -6.73 3.68
CA LEU A 152 8.35 -6.19 5.01
C LEU A 152 9.58 -5.73 5.79
N GLU A 153 10.78 -6.23 5.49
CA GLU A 153 12.02 -5.87 6.19
C GLU A 153 12.93 -4.93 5.40
N ALA A 154 12.73 -4.86 4.08
CA ALA A 154 13.65 -4.15 3.19
C ALA A 154 13.45 -2.62 3.13
N GLY A 155 12.84 -2.03 4.17
CA GLY A 155 12.70 -0.58 4.32
C GLY A 155 11.57 0.06 3.50
N GLN A 156 10.65 -0.74 2.96
CA GLN A 156 9.41 -0.23 2.37
C GLN A 156 8.47 0.28 3.47
N THR A 157 8.33 -0.52 4.53
CA THR A 157 7.51 -0.25 5.72
C THR A 157 8.37 -0.45 6.98
N PHE A 158 7.93 0.09 8.11
CA PHE A 158 8.68 0.07 9.38
C PHE A 158 7.84 -0.44 10.56
N ARG A 159 6.65 -0.98 10.28
CA ARG A 159 5.65 -1.38 11.27
C ARG A 159 5.41 -2.90 11.34
N TRP A 160 6.29 -3.66 10.69
CA TRP A 160 6.27 -5.11 10.66
C TRP A 160 7.51 -5.67 11.34
N LYS A 161 7.32 -6.72 12.14
CA LYS A 161 8.39 -7.43 12.85
C LYS A 161 8.26 -8.92 12.59
N GLN A 162 9.35 -9.54 12.15
CA GLN A 162 9.44 -10.99 12.16
C GLN A 162 9.60 -11.48 13.60
N ARG A 163 8.84 -12.50 13.95
CA ARG A 163 8.90 -13.23 15.21
C ARG A 163 9.36 -14.67 14.92
N GLU A 164 9.47 -15.47 15.97
CA GLU A 164 9.89 -16.87 15.85
C GLU A 164 9.04 -17.65 14.83
N ASN A 165 9.64 -18.69 14.25
CA ASN A 165 8.99 -19.63 13.34
C ASN A 165 8.35 -18.98 12.08
N GLY A 166 8.85 -17.82 11.66
CA GLY A 166 8.41 -17.17 10.41
C GLY A 166 7.11 -16.39 10.51
N LEU A 167 6.59 -16.15 11.73
CA LEU A 167 5.42 -15.31 11.96
C LEU A 167 5.79 -13.83 11.78
N TRP A 168 5.00 -13.09 11.01
CA TRP A 168 5.14 -11.64 10.85
C TRP A 168 3.99 -10.93 11.56
N CYS A 169 4.31 -10.02 12.48
CA CYS A 169 3.32 -9.19 13.17
C CYS A 169 3.45 -7.74 12.70
N GLY A 170 2.34 -7.07 12.41
CA GLY A 170 2.38 -5.67 12.05
C GLY A 170 1.03 -4.97 12.12
N VAL A 171 1.04 -3.67 11.85
CA VAL A 171 -0.17 -2.85 11.82
C VAL A 171 -0.29 -2.20 10.45
N HIS A 172 -1.47 -2.27 9.85
CA HIS A 172 -1.80 -1.56 8.62
C HIS A 172 -3.30 -1.29 8.56
N ALA A 173 -3.68 -0.10 8.10
CA ALA A 173 -5.07 0.34 7.98
C ALA A 173 -5.88 0.12 9.27
N GLU A 174 -5.25 0.47 10.40
CA GLU A 174 -5.84 0.39 11.75
C GLU A 174 -6.18 -1.04 12.21
N LEU A 175 -5.66 -2.04 11.52
CA LEU A 175 -5.77 -3.45 11.86
C LEU A 175 -4.41 -3.98 12.29
N ALA A 176 -4.41 -4.78 13.36
CA ALA A 176 -3.26 -5.60 13.71
C ALA A 176 -3.32 -6.88 12.88
N TRP A 177 -2.20 -7.29 12.31
CA TRP A 177 -2.07 -8.42 11.42
C TRP A 177 -1.03 -9.39 11.93
N ASN A 178 -1.34 -10.68 11.85
CA ASN A 178 -0.30 -11.69 11.81
C ASN A 178 -0.34 -12.39 10.45
N LEU A 179 0.82 -12.54 9.82
CA LEU A 179 1.01 -13.23 8.55
C LEU A 179 1.95 -14.41 8.76
N TYR A 180 1.66 -15.52 8.09
CA TYR A 180 2.47 -16.73 8.15
C TYR A 180 2.42 -17.44 6.80
N ARG A 181 3.57 -17.90 6.32
CA ARG A 181 3.70 -18.66 5.08
C ARG A 181 4.06 -20.11 5.41
N PRO A 182 3.10 -21.05 5.41
CA PRO A 182 3.37 -22.46 5.68
C PRO A 182 4.06 -23.18 4.51
N ASP A 183 3.82 -22.73 3.27
CA ASP A 183 4.30 -23.36 2.05
C ASP A 183 4.56 -22.33 0.93
N ALA A 184 5.10 -22.80 -0.19
CA ALA A 184 5.49 -21.95 -1.32
C ALA A 184 4.31 -21.26 -2.04
N THR A 185 3.06 -21.66 -1.78
CA THR A 185 1.87 -21.25 -2.55
C THR A 185 0.80 -20.53 -1.74
N THR A 186 0.90 -20.55 -0.42
CA THR A 186 -0.16 -20.05 0.47
C THR A 186 0.37 -19.03 1.46
N LEU A 187 -0.33 -17.89 1.56
CA LEU A 187 -0.19 -16.94 2.66
C LEU A 187 -1.36 -17.10 3.62
N ARG A 188 -1.09 -17.38 4.89
CA ARG A 188 -2.10 -17.37 5.96
C ARG A 188 -2.05 -16.06 6.71
N TYR A 189 -3.21 -15.60 7.17
CA TYR A 189 -3.31 -14.39 7.98
C TYR A 189 -4.45 -14.46 9.01
N CYS A 190 -4.29 -13.71 10.09
CA CYS A 190 -5.37 -13.36 11.01
C CYS A 190 -5.21 -11.89 11.40
N TYR A 191 -6.29 -11.28 11.90
CA TYR A 191 -6.30 -9.86 12.19
C TYR A 191 -7.14 -9.51 13.43
N ALA A 192 -6.94 -8.30 13.95
CA ALA A 192 -7.74 -7.72 15.01
C ALA A 192 -8.06 -6.24 14.73
N PRO A 193 -9.21 -5.72 15.20
CA PRO A 193 -10.23 -6.44 15.97
C PRO A 193 -11.07 -7.39 15.11
N ALA A 194 -11.52 -8.50 15.70
CA ALA A 194 -12.33 -9.52 15.02
C ALA A 194 -13.73 -9.02 14.60
N THR A 195 -14.13 -7.82 15.05
CA THR A 195 -15.38 -7.15 14.64
C THR A 195 -15.36 -6.68 13.19
N VAL A 196 -14.18 -6.56 12.56
CA VAL A 196 -14.09 -6.21 11.14
C VAL A 196 -14.45 -7.41 10.28
N ASP A 197 -15.34 -7.17 9.31
CA ASP A 197 -15.79 -8.17 8.35
C ASP A 197 -14.60 -8.85 7.62
N PRO A 198 -14.55 -10.20 7.56
CA PRO A 198 -13.45 -10.93 6.94
C PRO A 198 -13.23 -10.63 5.47
N VAL A 199 -14.29 -10.32 4.70
CA VAL A 199 -14.14 -9.95 3.29
C VAL A 199 -13.47 -8.59 3.18
N ARG A 200 -13.89 -7.61 4.01
CA ARG A 200 -13.23 -6.30 4.08
C ARG A 200 -11.77 -6.41 4.50
N ALA A 201 -11.47 -7.20 5.53
CA ALA A 201 -10.10 -7.41 5.97
C ALA A 201 -9.24 -8.01 4.85
N ARG A 202 -9.74 -9.05 4.16
CA ARG A 202 -9.05 -9.63 3.00
C ARG A 202 -8.72 -8.59 1.94
N LEU A 203 -9.68 -7.73 1.58
CA LEU A 203 -9.49 -6.67 0.59
C LEU A 203 -8.43 -5.65 1.02
N VAL A 204 -8.42 -5.26 2.30
CA VAL A 204 -7.39 -4.37 2.86
C VAL A 204 -6.00 -5.00 2.74
N LEU A 205 -5.85 -6.26 3.12
CA LEU A 205 -4.56 -6.96 3.03
C LEU A 205 -4.11 -7.16 1.58
N GLN A 206 -5.03 -7.54 0.69
CA GLN A 206 -4.73 -7.67 -0.74
C GLN A 206 -4.36 -6.32 -1.36
N ASP A 207 -4.98 -5.22 -0.96
CA ASP A 207 -4.61 -3.88 -1.44
C ASP A 207 -3.20 -3.49 -0.98
N PHE A 208 -2.91 -3.66 0.31
CA PHE A 208 -1.60 -3.38 0.91
C PHE A 208 -0.47 -4.16 0.23
N LEU A 209 -0.69 -5.47 0.04
CA LEU A 209 0.26 -6.36 -0.62
C LEU A 209 0.19 -6.29 -2.14
N ARG A 210 -0.69 -5.49 -2.74
CA ARG A 210 -0.96 -5.43 -4.20
C ARG A 210 -1.22 -6.81 -4.84
N LEU A 211 -2.13 -7.59 -4.26
CA LEU A 211 -2.58 -8.91 -4.70
C LEU A 211 -4.04 -8.91 -5.18
N SER A 212 -4.49 -7.80 -5.78
CA SER A 212 -5.79 -7.74 -6.44
C SER A 212 -5.77 -8.53 -7.75
N ASP A 213 -6.95 -8.94 -8.25
CA ASP A 213 -7.06 -9.74 -9.47
C ASP A 213 -6.50 -9.03 -10.73
N ASP A 214 -6.42 -7.70 -10.70
CA ASP A 214 -5.86 -6.84 -11.75
C ASP A 214 -4.39 -6.43 -11.49
N ALA A 215 -3.78 -6.92 -10.40
CA ALA A 215 -2.38 -6.64 -10.12
C ALA A 215 -1.47 -7.31 -11.17
N PRO A 216 -0.34 -6.68 -11.54
CA PRO A 216 0.59 -7.29 -12.47
C PRO A 216 1.23 -8.54 -11.86
N SER A 217 1.48 -9.53 -12.72
CA SER A 217 2.25 -10.74 -12.44
C SER A 217 3.73 -10.36 -12.24
N LEU A 218 4.29 -10.61 -11.06
CA LEU A 218 5.72 -10.39 -10.84
C LEU A 218 6.55 -11.34 -11.67
N VAL A 219 6.10 -12.58 -11.88
CA VAL A 219 6.83 -13.54 -12.73
C VAL A 219 7.03 -12.95 -14.14
N SER A 220 5.97 -12.44 -14.75
CA SER A 220 6.03 -11.84 -16.09
C SER A 220 6.87 -10.55 -16.09
N LEU A 221 6.75 -9.71 -15.07
CA LEU A 221 7.57 -8.50 -14.96
C LEU A 221 9.06 -8.83 -14.81
N TYR A 222 9.41 -9.88 -14.06
CA TYR A 222 10.80 -10.31 -13.89
C TYR A 222 11.38 -10.84 -15.20
N GLU A 223 10.58 -11.53 -16.02
CA GLU A 223 10.98 -11.95 -17.36
C GLU A 223 11.27 -10.75 -18.27
N ASP A 224 10.36 -9.76 -18.30
CA ASP A 224 10.51 -8.54 -19.09
C ASP A 224 11.75 -7.74 -18.65
N TRP A 225 11.87 -7.45 -17.34
CA TRP A 225 12.99 -6.68 -16.80
C TRP A 225 14.33 -7.40 -16.96
N SER A 226 14.37 -8.72 -16.79
CA SER A 226 15.58 -9.52 -17.05
C SER A 226 15.95 -9.53 -18.53
N SER A 227 14.96 -9.47 -19.42
CA SER A 227 15.22 -9.38 -20.87
C SER A 227 15.82 -8.02 -21.23
N SER A 228 15.35 -6.95 -20.60
CA SER A 228 15.79 -5.57 -20.86
C SER A 228 17.11 -5.18 -20.19
N ASP A 229 17.49 -5.80 -19.06
CA ASP A 229 18.69 -5.39 -18.30
C ASP A 229 19.57 -6.56 -17.82
N PRO A 230 20.85 -6.64 -18.24
CA PRO A 230 21.77 -7.69 -17.82
C PRO A 230 22.04 -7.74 -16.31
N HIS A 231 22.08 -6.58 -15.65
CA HIS A 231 22.31 -6.54 -14.20
C HIS A 231 21.08 -7.03 -13.44
N PHE A 232 19.88 -6.57 -13.81
CA PHE A 232 18.63 -7.09 -13.27
C PHE A 232 18.55 -8.62 -13.45
N ARG A 233 18.85 -9.13 -14.65
CA ARG A 233 18.88 -10.58 -14.94
C ARG A 233 19.78 -11.36 -13.99
N SER A 234 20.93 -10.81 -13.58
CA SER A 234 21.87 -11.52 -12.72
C SER A 234 21.41 -11.62 -11.27
N VAL A 235 20.62 -10.65 -10.78
CA VAL A 235 20.12 -10.63 -9.40
C VAL A 235 18.70 -11.21 -9.27
N ALA A 236 17.88 -11.13 -10.32
CA ALA A 236 16.46 -11.52 -10.31
C ALA A 236 16.14 -12.89 -9.69
N PRO A 237 16.91 -13.98 -9.96
CA PRO A 237 16.63 -15.30 -9.39
C PRO A 237 16.68 -15.34 -7.86
N PHE A 238 17.44 -14.44 -7.24
CA PHE A 238 17.66 -14.38 -5.80
C PHE A 238 16.73 -13.41 -5.10
N PHE A 239 15.87 -12.70 -5.84
CA PHE A 239 15.02 -11.63 -5.30
C PHE A 239 13.58 -11.68 -5.83
N GLN A 240 13.12 -12.84 -6.30
CA GLN A 240 11.71 -13.05 -6.68
C GLN A 240 10.75 -12.77 -5.52
N GLY A 241 9.50 -12.42 -5.84
CA GLY A 241 8.51 -12.06 -4.82
C GLY A 241 8.68 -10.67 -4.21
N THR A 242 9.61 -9.84 -4.70
CA THR A 242 9.77 -8.46 -4.24
C THR A 242 8.64 -7.60 -4.80
N ARG A 243 7.54 -7.50 -4.04
CA ARG A 243 6.38 -6.68 -4.39
C ARG A 243 6.50 -5.30 -3.76
N VAL A 244 6.05 -4.27 -4.49
CA VAL A 244 5.95 -2.91 -3.95
C VAL A 244 4.67 -2.78 -3.14
N LEU A 245 4.79 -2.44 -1.85
CA LEU A 245 3.64 -2.27 -0.97
C LEU A 245 2.81 -1.03 -1.34
N ARG A 246 1.53 -1.02 -0.95
CA ARG A 246 0.62 0.14 -1.06
C ARG A 246 0.22 0.64 0.32
N GLN A 247 1.09 1.41 0.96
CA GLN A 247 0.91 1.91 2.32
C GLN A 247 -0.17 3.00 2.42
N ASP A 248 -0.66 3.28 3.64
CA ASP A 248 -1.46 4.48 3.87
C ASP A 248 -0.58 5.73 3.66
N PRO A 249 -1.03 6.78 2.94
CA PRO A 249 -0.19 7.93 2.63
C PRO A 249 0.29 8.71 3.85
N VAL A 250 -0.50 8.75 4.94
CA VAL A 250 -0.14 9.48 6.16
C VAL A 250 0.98 8.73 6.88
N GLU A 251 0.78 7.43 7.14
CA GLU A 251 1.80 6.59 7.77
C GLU A 251 3.09 6.57 6.95
N CYS A 252 2.98 6.41 5.63
CA CYS A 252 4.12 6.43 4.71
C CYS A 252 4.89 7.75 4.80
N LEU A 253 4.20 8.90 4.74
CA LEU A 253 4.84 10.20 4.78
C LEU A 253 5.64 10.42 6.07
N PHE A 254 5.00 10.23 7.23
CA PHE A 254 5.66 10.48 8.52
C PHE A 254 6.76 9.44 8.81
N SER A 255 6.62 8.22 8.31
CA SER A 255 7.68 7.22 8.37
C SER A 255 8.92 7.65 7.57
N PHE A 256 8.73 8.15 6.35
CA PHE A 256 9.85 8.58 5.51
C PHE A 256 10.48 9.92 5.95
N LEU A 257 9.73 10.80 6.64
CA LEU A 257 10.32 11.94 7.34
C LEU A 257 11.35 11.48 8.40
N CYS A 258 11.08 10.36 9.07
CA CYS A 258 12.00 9.74 10.04
C CYS A 258 13.21 9.07 9.38
N SER A 259 13.18 8.82 8.07
CA SER A 259 14.18 8.02 7.34
C SER A 259 15.41 8.78 6.85
N SER A 260 15.32 10.09 6.66
CA SER A 260 16.41 10.90 6.10
C SER A 260 17.68 10.72 6.93
N ASN A 261 18.82 10.35 6.33
CA ASN A 261 20.10 10.11 7.03
C ASN A 261 19.96 9.23 8.31
N ASN A 262 19.31 8.07 8.18
CA ASN A 262 18.99 7.17 9.30
C ASN A 262 19.09 5.69 8.85
N HIS A 263 18.92 4.76 9.78
CA HIS A 263 18.93 3.31 9.49
C HIS A 263 17.63 2.63 9.93
N ILE A 264 17.23 1.57 9.21
CA ILE A 264 15.91 0.91 9.31
C ILE A 264 15.49 0.62 10.76
N ARG A 265 16.39 0.07 11.59
CA ARG A 265 16.10 -0.23 13.01
C ARG A 265 15.67 1.01 13.82
N ARG A 266 16.36 2.15 13.66
CA ARG A 266 16.04 3.38 14.38
C ARG A 266 14.77 4.03 13.83
N ILE A 267 14.57 3.99 12.51
CA ILE A 267 13.34 4.48 11.88
C ILE A 267 12.13 3.72 12.44
N SER A 268 12.22 2.40 12.52
CA SER A 268 11.15 1.56 13.06
C SER A 268 10.81 1.92 14.51
N GLY A 269 11.82 2.19 15.35
CA GLY A 269 11.59 2.67 16.72
C GLY A 269 10.91 4.04 16.78
N MET A 270 11.29 4.97 15.91
CA MET A 270 10.66 6.30 15.83
C MET A 270 9.20 6.21 15.37
N VAL A 271 8.90 5.39 14.36
CA VAL A 271 7.54 5.19 13.84
C VAL A 271 6.66 4.51 14.89
N GLU A 272 7.19 3.51 15.59
CA GLU A 272 6.51 2.87 16.72
C GLU A 272 6.21 3.86 17.85
N PHE A 273 7.16 4.75 18.18
CA PHE A 273 6.94 5.81 19.16
C PHE A 273 5.77 6.72 18.76
N LEU A 274 5.71 7.18 17.50
CA LEU A 274 4.59 8.03 17.04
C LEU A 274 3.24 7.31 17.20
N ALA A 275 3.19 6.03 16.81
CA ALA A 275 1.97 5.24 16.91
C ALA A 275 1.52 5.03 18.36
N ARG A 276 2.43 4.68 19.26
CA ARG A 276 2.10 4.49 20.69
C ARG A 276 1.71 5.78 21.39
N ARG A 277 2.44 6.85 21.09
CA ARG A 277 2.31 8.10 21.84
C ARG A 277 1.09 8.92 21.43
N TYR A 278 0.75 8.89 20.14
CA TYR A 278 -0.30 9.74 19.58
C TYR A 278 -1.43 8.97 18.89
N GLY A 279 -1.24 7.69 18.61
CA GLY A 279 -2.26 6.84 17.98
C GLY A 279 -3.12 6.11 19.00
N ARG A 280 -4.25 5.57 18.55
CA ARG A 280 -5.15 4.79 19.41
C ARG A 280 -4.70 3.33 19.54
N ALA A 281 -4.96 2.73 20.69
CA ALA A 281 -4.87 1.29 20.87
C ALA A 281 -5.91 0.56 20.00
N ILE A 282 -5.49 -0.50 19.32
CA ILE A 282 -6.33 -1.29 18.40
C ILE A 282 -6.45 -2.77 18.80
N GLY A 283 -5.67 -3.21 19.78
CA GLY A 283 -5.77 -4.55 20.35
C GLY A 283 -4.49 -4.92 21.10
N SER A 284 -4.54 -6.01 21.86
CA SER A 284 -3.38 -6.52 22.59
C SER A 284 -2.54 -7.47 21.74
N VAL A 285 -1.22 -7.43 21.93
CA VAL A 285 -0.28 -8.41 21.35
C VAL A 285 -0.48 -9.75 22.06
N PRO A 286 -0.29 -10.91 21.40
CA PRO A 286 -0.35 -12.21 22.09
C PRO A 286 0.53 -12.24 23.34
N ALA A 287 0.00 -12.79 24.44
CA ALA A 287 0.71 -12.91 25.71
C ALA A 287 2.07 -13.63 25.54
N GLY A 288 3.13 -13.07 26.12
CA GLY A 288 4.50 -13.61 26.04
C GLY A 288 5.41 -12.92 25.01
N LEU A 289 4.93 -11.90 24.29
CA LEU A 289 5.75 -11.03 23.45
C LEU A 289 5.95 -9.67 24.13
N ALA A 290 7.16 -9.10 24.06
CA ALA A 290 7.38 -7.73 24.50
C ALA A 290 6.61 -6.73 23.62
N ASP A 291 6.03 -5.71 24.26
CA ASP A 291 5.01 -4.77 23.78
C ASP A 291 3.58 -5.35 23.84
N ASP A 292 2.79 -5.00 24.86
CA ASP A 292 1.49 -5.62 25.14
C ASP A 292 0.32 -5.14 24.27
N GLU A 293 0.51 -4.06 23.50
CA GLU A 293 -0.55 -3.44 22.70
C GLU A 293 -0.10 -2.99 21.31
N TYR A 294 -0.98 -3.20 20.33
CA TYR A 294 -0.91 -2.62 19.00
C TYR A 294 -1.60 -1.26 18.99
N TYR A 295 -0.97 -0.30 18.32
CA TYR A 295 -1.50 1.05 18.13
C TYR A 295 -1.61 1.36 16.64
N ALA A 296 -2.73 1.96 16.24
CA ALA A 296 -2.88 2.56 14.91
C ALA A 296 -1.89 3.72 14.74
N PHE A 297 -1.53 4.04 13.50
CA PHE A 297 -0.77 5.25 13.24
C PHE A 297 -1.67 6.49 13.45
N PRO A 298 -1.18 7.56 14.09
CA PRO A 298 -1.98 8.76 14.34
C PRO A 298 -2.40 9.45 13.05
N SER A 299 -3.58 10.07 13.10
CA SER A 299 -4.04 11.02 12.08
C SER A 299 -3.20 12.29 12.06
N VAL A 300 -3.31 13.06 10.97
CA VAL A 300 -2.65 14.36 10.86
C VAL A 300 -3.14 15.30 11.97
N ALA A 301 -4.43 15.30 12.26
CA ALA A 301 -5.03 16.12 13.31
C ALA A 301 -4.46 15.79 14.70
N GLU A 302 -4.33 14.49 15.04
CA GLU A 302 -3.73 14.06 16.30
C GLU A 302 -2.26 14.51 16.42
N LEU A 303 -1.47 14.33 15.36
CA LEU A 303 -0.08 14.80 15.33
C LEU A 303 0.01 16.32 15.44
N ALA A 304 -0.81 17.07 14.71
CA ALA A 304 -0.78 18.53 14.69
C ALA A 304 -1.17 19.13 16.05
N ALA A 305 -2.10 18.49 16.75
CA ALA A 305 -2.58 18.93 18.06
C ALA A 305 -1.65 18.54 19.22
N GLN A 306 -1.05 17.34 19.17
CA GLN A 306 -0.37 16.75 20.34
C GLN A 306 1.16 16.73 20.24
N ALA A 307 1.73 16.59 19.03
CA ALA A 307 3.17 16.41 18.89
C ALA A 307 3.93 17.74 19.13
N SER A 308 4.99 17.67 19.94
CA SER A 308 5.86 18.81 20.20
C SER A 308 7.32 18.52 19.81
N VAL A 309 8.02 19.56 19.35
CA VAL A 309 9.43 19.43 18.95
C VAL A 309 10.29 18.99 20.15
N ALA A 310 9.99 19.48 21.34
CA ALA A 310 10.71 19.14 22.57
C ALA A 310 10.59 17.64 22.91
N GLU A 311 9.37 17.09 22.90
CA GLU A 311 9.12 15.68 23.20
C GLU A 311 9.77 14.76 22.16
N LEU A 312 9.61 15.07 20.86
CA LEU A 312 10.23 14.27 19.81
C LEU A 312 11.77 14.31 19.88
N ARG A 313 12.37 15.47 20.22
CA ARG A 313 13.83 15.56 20.43
C ARG A 313 14.28 14.71 21.61
N ALA A 314 13.57 14.76 22.74
CA ALA A 314 13.85 13.94 23.91
C ALA A 314 13.77 12.43 23.58
N ASN A 315 12.94 12.05 22.61
CA ASN A 315 12.79 10.68 22.13
C ASN A 315 13.61 10.37 20.86
N GLY A 316 14.70 11.11 20.63
CA GLY A 316 15.71 10.73 19.65
C GLY A 316 15.39 11.06 18.20
N PHE A 317 14.40 11.90 17.90
CA PHE A 317 14.11 12.35 16.53
C PHE A 317 15.17 13.31 15.98
N GLY A 318 15.86 14.04 16.87
CA GLY A 318 16.84 15.06 16.50
C GLY A 318 16.20 16.19 15.68
N TYR A 319 16.84 16.61 14.59
CA TYR A 319 16.32 17.65 13.72
C TYR A 319 14.98 17.28 13.05
N ARG A 320 14.67 15.99 12.90
CA ARG A 320 13.43 15.50 12.26
C ARG A 320 12.19 15.80 13.10
N ALA A 321 12.36 16.10 14.38
CA ALA A 321 11.28 16.55 15.25
C ALA A 321 10.55 17.77 14.67
N GLU A 322 11.30 18.73 14.11
CA GLU A 322 10.72 19.90 13.45
C GLU A 322 9.97 19.52 12.18
N PHE A 323 10.50 18.60 11.38
CA PHE A 323 9.85 18.14 10.15
C PHE A 323 8.50 17.47 10.44
N VAL A 324 8.45 16.59 11.44
CA VAL A 324 7.21 15.91 11.84
C VAL A 324 6.16 16.93 12.30
N VAL A 325 6.51 17.81 13.25
CA VAL A 325 5.56 18.77 13.81
C VAL A 325 5.09 19.79 12.77
N ASN A 326 6.01 20.37 12.01
CA ASN A 326 5.67 21.41 11.04
C ASN A 326 4.90 20.82 9.85
N THR A 327 5.23 19.61 9.41
CA THR A 327 4.46 18.93 8.35
C THR A 327 3.06 18.57 8.81
N ALA A 328 2.88 18.12 10.06
CA ALA A 328 1.55 17.83 10.59
C ALA A 328 0.67 19.10 10.60
N LYS A 329 1.20 20.22 11.08
CA LYS A 329 0.48 21.51 11.09
C LYS A 329 0.15 22.01 9.68
N GLU A 330 1.11 21.91 8.75
CA GLU A 330 0.92 22.31 7.35
C GLU A 330 -0.10 21.41 6.64
N LEU A 331 -0.09 20.11 6.89
CA LEU A 331 -1.09 19.21 6.30
C LEU A 331 -2.47 19.45 6.89
N GLU A 332 -2.57 19.72 8.18
CA GLU A 332 -3.86 20.03 8.82
C GLU A 332 -4.49 21.28 8.19
N SER A 333 -3.71 22.34 7.92
CA SER A 333 -4.20 23.54 7.22
C SER A 333 -4.64 23.26 5.77
N ARG A 334 -4.12 22.21 5.14
CA ARG A 334 -4.46 21.76 3.77
C ARG A 334 -5.61 20.75 3.71
N GLY A 335 -6.20 20.34 4.84
CA GLY A 335 -7.29 19.36 4.89
C GLY A 335 -6.90 17.96 5.39
N GLY A 336 -5.75 17.85 6.05
CA GLY A 336 -5.30 16.69 6.82
C GLY A 336 -5.16 15.42 5.99
N ASN A 337 -5.60 14.29 6.56
CA ASN A 337 -5.54 12.98 5.89
C ASN A 337 -6.22 12.99 4.51
N SER A 338 -7.28 13.78 4.32
CA SER A 338 -8.03 13.82 3.07
C SER A 338 -7.21 14.41 1.92
N TYR A 339 -6.41 15.44 2.18
CA TYR A 339 -5.52 16.05 1.19
C TYR A 339 -4.48 15.03 0.70
N LEU A 340 -3.75 14.38 1.62
CA LEU A 340 -2.74 13.38 1.25
C LEU A 340 -3.33 12.18 0.49
N ARG A 341 -4.47 11.65 0.96
CA ARG A 341 -5.16 10.56 0.26
C ARG A 341 -5.66 10.99 -1.12
N GLY A 342 -6.05 12.26 -1.28
CA GLY A 342 -6.44 12.85 -2.56
C GLY A 342 -5.31 12.88 -3.60
N LEU A 343 -4.04 13.02 -3.17
CA LEU A 343 -2.89 12.98 -4.09
C LEU A 343 -2.80 11.67 -4.86
N ARG A 344 -3.21 10.54 -4.25
CA ARG A 344 -3.23 9.23 -4.91
C ARG A 344 -4.16 9.19 -6.12
N SER A 345 -5.25 9.95 -6.09
CA SER A 345 -6.26 10.01 -7.15
C SER A 345 -5.94 11.00 -8.27
N ARG A 346 -4.80 11.71 -8.20
CA ARG A 346 -4.39 12.64 -9.27
C ARG A 346 -4.08 11.86 -10.55
N GLU A 347 -4.63 12.34 -11.66
CA GLU A 347 -4.36 11.81 -13.01
C GLU A 347 -2.93 12.15 -13.44
N ASN A 348 -2.53 13.41 -13.28
CA ASN A 348 -1.17 13.86 -13.54
C ASN A 348 -0.26 13.47 -12.36
N LYS A 349 0.54 12.41 -12.54
CA LYS A 349 1.44 11.93 -11.50
C LYS A 349 2.67 12.81 -11.29
N ASP A 350 3.06 13.62 -12.26
CA ASP A 350 4.20 14.55 -12.13
C ASP A 350 3.90 15.70 -11.15
N GLU A 351 2.62 16.01 -10.92
CA GLU A 351 2.19 16.97 -9.88
C GLU A 351 2.42 16.45 -8.46
N VAL A 352 2.35 15.13 -8.26
CA VAL A 352 2.43 14.52 -6.92
C VAL A 352 3.76 14.84 -6.25
N ILE A 353 4.88 14.73 -6.99
CA ILE A 353 6.20 15.06 -6.44
C ILE A 353 6.30 16.54 -6.11
N ARG A 354 5.82 17.41 -7.00
CA ARG A 354 5.84 18.87 -6.80
C ARG A 354 5.07 19.28 -5.53
N GLU A 355 3.91 18.69 -5.29
CA GLU A 355 3.14 18.91 -4.07
C GLU A 355 3.89 18.43 -2.82
N LEU A 356 4.42 17.21 -2.86
CA LEU A 356 5.10 16.60 -1.71
C LEU A 356 6.34 17.39 -1.27
N VAL A 357 7.16 17.89 -2.21
CA VAL A 357 8.39 18.64 -1.87
C VAL A 357 8.12 20.02 -1.25
N THR A 358 6.87 20.51 -1.29
CA THR A 358 6.49 21.73 -0.57
C THR A 358 6.38 21.51 0.94
N LEU A 359 6.32 20.26 1.40
CA LEU A 359 6.15 19.92 2.80
C LEU A 359 7.49 20.00 3.57
N PRO A 360 7.48 20.49 4.83
CA PRO A 360 8.70 20.61 5.64
C PRO A 360 9.49 19.30 5.78
N GLY A 361 10.76 19.31 5.35
CA GLY A 361 11.63 18.14 5.46
C GLY A 361 11.42 17.05 4.40
N VAL A 362 10.53 17.28 3.43
CA VAL A 362 10.33 16.39 2.29
C VAL A 362 11.20 16.84 1.12
N GLY A 363 12.37 16.21 0.97
CA GLY A 363 13.21 16.37 -0.23
C GLY A 363 12.80 15.43 -1.37
N ARG A 364 13.41 15.57 -2.55
CA ARG A 364 13.10 14.78 -3.76
C ARG A 364 13.07 13.26 -3.50
N LYS A 365 14.08 12.71 -2.83
CA LYS A 365 14.14 11.28 -2.47
C LYS A 365 12.94 10.85 -1.61
N VAL A 366 12.63 11.63 -0.57
CA VAL A 366 11.52 11.34 0.36
C VAL A 366 10.19 11.40 -0.38
N ALA A 367 10.00 12.43 -1.23
CA ALA A 367 8.82 12.55 -2.08
C ALA A 367 8.65 11.33 -3.00
N SER A 368 9.70 10.90 -3.71
CA SER A 368 9.63 9.72 -4.58
C SER A 368 9.34 8.43 -3.80
N CYS A 369 9.88 8.25 -2.58
CA CYS A 369 9.51 7.12 -1.72
C CYS A 369 8.00 7.11 -1.41
N ILE A 370 7.45 8.26 -0.99
CA ILE A 370 6.03 8.39 -0.66
C ILE A 370 5.16 8.14 -1.89
N ALA A 371 5.57 8.70 -3.04
CA ALA A 371 4.86 8.57 -4.30
C ALA A 371 4.78 7.10 -4.77
N LEU A 372 5.92 6.40 -4.76
CA LEU A 372 6.01 4.99 -5.16
C LEU A 372 5.25 4.07 -4.20
N LEU A 373 5.45 4.23 -2.90
CA LEU A 373 5.00 3.28 -1.87
C LEU A 373 3.59 3.56 -1.36
N SER A 374 2.99 4.71 -1.69
CA SER A 374 1.66 5.06 -1.17
C SER A 374 0.76 5.88 -2.11
N LEU A 375 1.24 6.45 -3.22
CA LEU A 375 0.40 7.31 -4.10
C LEU A 375 0.22 6.77 -5.53
N ASP A 376 0.57 5.50 -5.73
CA ASP A 376 0.45 4.78 -7.01
C ASP A 376 1.26 5.42 -8.16
N CYS A 377 2.40 6.03 -7.84
CA CYS A 377 3.35 6.51 -8.84
C CYS A 377 4.40 5.43 -9.13
N ALA A 378 4.00 4.36 -9.85
CA ALA A 378 4.87 3.21 -10.08
C ALA A 378 6.12 3.47 -10.96
N HIS A 379 6.16 4.64 -11.61
CA HIS A 379 7.30 5.13 -12.41
C HIS A 379 8.29 5.96 -11.59
N GLU A 380 8.00 6.24 -10.31
CA GLU A 380 8.90 7.02 -9.45
C GLU A 380 10.05 6.16 -8.95
N VAL A 381 11.26 6.71 -9.02
CA VAL A 381 12.52 6.04 -8.65
C VAL A 381 13.17 6.83 -7.52
N PRO A 382 13.05 6.38 -6.25
CA PRO A 382 13.65 7.07 -5.12
C PRO A 382 15.17 6.98 -5.12
N VAL A 383 15.85 8.03 -5.58
CA VAL A 383 17.32 8.05 -5.66
C VAL A 383 17.95 8.51 -4.35
N ASP A 384 18.65 7.60 -3.66
CA ASP A 384 19.55 7.93 -2.55
C ASP A 384 21.03 7.72 -2.94
N THR A 385 21.94 7.74 -1.97
CA THR A 385 23.36 7.49 -2.23
C THR A 385 23.63 6.07 -2.73
N HIS A 386 22.87 5.06 -2.28
CA HIS A 386 23.03 3.67 -2.73
C HIS A 386 22.58 3.51 -4.18
N VAL A 387 21.39 4.02 -4.51
CA VAL A 387 20.82 4.00 -5.86
C VAL A 387 21.68 4.81 -6.82
N TRP A 388 22.24 5.94 -6.37
CA TRP A 388 23.21 6.69 -7.14
C TRP A 388 24.46 5.86 -7.46
N GLN A 389 25.07 5.19 -6.48
CA GLN A 389 26.24 4.34 -6.71
C GLN A 389 25.91 3.13 -7.60
N LEU A 390 24.73 2.52 -7.43
CA LEU A 390 24.24 1.46 -8.31
C LEU A 390 24.12 1.97 -9.75
N THR A 391 23.57 3.17 -9.94
CA THR A 391 23.41 3.78 -11.26
C THR A 391 24.75 4.04 -11.94
N LEU A 392 25.71 4.62 -11.21
CA LEU A 392 27.05 4.83 -11.75
C LEU A 392 27.76 3.51 -12.11
N ARG A 393 27.52 2.43 -11.38
CA ARG A 393 28.16 1.13 -11.67
C ARG A 393 27.61 0.45 -12.90
N HIS A 394 26.28 0.40 -13.03
CA HIS A 394 25.64 -0.49 -14.00
C HIS A 394 25.03 0.25 -15.20
N TYR A 395 24.74 1.55 -15.07
CA TYR A 395 23.92 2.24 -16.04
C TYR A 395 24.55 3.50 -16.64
N ALA A 396 25.39 4.20 -15.88
CA ALA A 396 26.01 5.45 -16.31
C ALA A 396 27.43 5.64 -15.73
N PRO A 397 28.40 4.75 -16.07
CA PRO A 397 29.77 4.80 -15.55
C PRO A 397 30.54 6.06 -15.93
N ASP A 398 30.16 6.71 -17.03
CA ASP A 398 30.81 7.92 -17.52
C ASP A 398 30.34 9.20 -16.82
N TRP A 399 29.32 9.14 -15.95
CA TRP A 399 28.84 10.31 -15.22
C TRP A 399 29.84 10.74 -14.14
N ARG A 400 30.45 11.92 -14.34
CA ARG A 400 31.52 12.46 -13.46
C ARG A 400 31.02 13.46 -12.40
N THR A 401 29.72 13.58 -12.16
CA THR A 401 29.18 14.63 -11.28
C THR A 401 29.37 14.34 -9.79
N LYS A 402 29.60 15.42 -9.02
CA LYS A 402 29.90 15.35 -7.57
C LYS A 402 28.65 15.28 -6.68
N SER A 403 27.47 15.67 -7.18
CA SER A 403 26.24 15.80 -6.40
C SER A 403 25.00 15.32 -7.15
N LEU A 404 24.01 14.85 -6.38
CA LEU A 404 22.66 14.54 -6.81
C LEU A 404 21.86 15.85 -6.93
N THR A 405 21.80 16.43 -8.13
CA THR A 405 20.95 17.58 -8.45
C THR A 405 19.54 17.12 -8.85
N GLU A 406 18.57 18.05 -8.92
CA GLU A 406 17.22 17.74 -9.42
C GLU A 406 17.26 17.16 -10.84
N LYS A 407 18.01 17.80 -11.75
CA LYS A 407 18.27 17.28 -13.10
C LYS A 407 18.79 15.85 -13.09
N ARG A 408 19.69 15.49 -12.17
CA ARG A 408 20.20 14.12 -12.07
C ARG A 408 19.12 13.14 -11.62
N HIS A 409 18.20 13.52 -10.75
CA HIS A 409 17.07 12.65 -10.40
C HIS A 409 16.17 12.40 -11.62
N GLU A 410 15.92 13.41 -12.44
CA GLU A 410 15.12 13.28 -13.67
C GLU A 410 15.80 12.38 -14.70
N GLU A 411 17.10 12.56 -14.94
CA GLU A 411 17.88 11.73 -15.85
C GLU A 411 17.92 10.25 -15.40
N ILE A 412 18.05 10.00 -14.09
CA ILE A 412 17.99 8.64 -13.54
C ILE A 412 16.58 8.06 -13.72
N GLY A 413 15.54 8.82 -13.39
CA GLY A 413 14.16 8.39 -13.60
C GLY A 413 13.88 8.05 -15.07
N ALA A 414 14.36 8.85 -16.00
CA ALA A 414 14.23 8.61 -17.44
C ALA A 414 14.95 7.32 -17.87
N LEU A 415 16.19 7.12 -17.41
CA LEU A 415 16.96 5.92 -17.67
C LEU A 415 16.25 4.65 -17.17
N PHE A 416 15.70 4.69 -15.96
CA PHE A 416 14.97 3.54 -15.40
C PHE A 416 13.64 3.30 -16.15
N ARG A 417 12.91 4.36 -16.54
CA ARG A 417 11.69 4.23 -17.35
C ARG A 417 11.97 3.64 -18.73
N GLU A 418 13.05 4.07 -19.37
CA GLU A 418 13.48 3.54 -20.68
C GLU A 418 13.77 2.03 -20.60
N ARG A 419 14.44 1.58 -19.55
CA ARG A 419 14.82 0.16 -19.40
C ARG A 419 13.69 -0.73 -18.88
N PHE A 420 12.95 -0.28 -17.88
CA PHE A 420 12.02 -1.10 -17.10
C PHE A 420 10.53 -0.74 -17.32
N GLY A 421 10.26 0.24 -18.18
CA GLY A 421 8.91 0.62 -18.57
C GLY A 421 8.12 1.34 -17.46
N PRO A 422 6.78 1.30 -17.53
CA PRO A 422 5.89 2.07 -16.65
C PRO A 422 5.98 1.69 -15.16
N LEU A 423 6.46 0.49 -14.84
CA LEU A 423 6.64 -0.02 -13.48
C LEU A 423 8.12 0.00 -13.04
N CYS A 424 8.92 0.90 -13.60
CA CYS A 424 10.36 0.97 -13.30
C CYS A 424 10.67 1.20 -11.81
N GLY A 425 9.79 1.84 -11.04
CA GLY A 425 9.91 1.98 -9.59
C GLY A 425 9.86 0.64 -8.87
N TRP A 426 9.15 -0.35 -9.43
CA TRP A 426 9.10 -1.71 -8.89
C TRP A 426 10.38 -2.47 -9.20
N ALA A 427 10.89 -2.41 -10.44
CA ALA A 427 12.19 -2.97 -10.80
C ALA A 427 13.32 -2.35 -9.94
N HIS A 428 13.28 -1.03 -9.75
CA HIS A 428 14.18 -0.31 -8.86
C HIS A 428 14.17 -0.89 -7.44
N GLN A 429 13.01 -1.23 -6.88
CA GLN A 429 12.94 -1.81 -5.53
C GLN A 429 13.69 -3.14 -5.45
N VAL A 430 13.62 -4.00 -6.47
CA VAL A 430 14.39 -5.25 -6.51
C VAL A 430 15.89 -4.97 -6.46
N LEU A 431 16.36 -4.05 -7.32
CA LEU A 431 17.78 -3.68 -7.41
C LEU A 431 18.29 -3.02 -6.13
N PHE A 432 17.48 -2.14 -5.52
CA PHE A 432 17.80 -1.50 -4.25
C PHE A 432 17.97 -2.54 -3.14
N ILE A 433 17.04 -3.48 -3.03
CA ILE A 433 17.06 -4.54 -2.00
C ILE A 433 18.25 -5.47 -2.23
N ALA A 434 18.57 -5.78 -3.49
CA ALA A 434 19.76 -6.54 -3.84
C ALA A 434 21.09 -5.86 -3.48
N ASP A 435 21.11 -4.53 -3.28
CA ASP A 435 22.32 -3.81 -2.83
C ASP A 435 22.39 -3.63 -1.30
N LEU A 436 21.30 -3.89 -0.56
CA LEU A 436 21.27 -3.80 0.90
C LEU A 436 22.15 -4.87 1.55
N ASP A 437 22.87 -4.49 2.60
CA ASP A 437 23.77 -5.40 3.33
C ASP A 437 23.02 -6.56 3.98
N ALA A 438 21.80 -6.34 4.47
CA ALA A 438 20.98 -7.36 5.11
C ALA A 438 20.56 -8.52 4.18
N PHE A 439 20.63 -8.35 2.86
CA PHE A 439 20.17 -9.34 1.88
C PHE A 439 21.29 -9.91 1.02
N GLN A 440 22.55 -9.58 1.31
CA GLN A 440 23.67 -10.04 0.49
C GLN A 440 23.86 -11.54 0.50
N ASP A 441 23.53 -12.21 1.60
CA ASP A 441 23.71 -13.65 1.73
C ASP A 441 22.81 -14.45 0.76
N ARG A 442 21.83 -13.80 0.12
CA ARG A 442 21.05 -14.38 -0.98
C ARG A 442 21.81 -14.44 -2.30
N LEU A 443 22.85 -13.62 -2.46
CA LEU A 443 23.63 -13.53 -3.70
C LEU A 443 24.82 -14.50 -3.70
N PRO A 444 25.14 -15.12 -4.86
CA PRO A 444 26.38 -15.86 -5.05
C PRO A 444 27.63 -15.01 -4.73
N GLU A 445 28.70 -15.68 -4.31
CA GLU A 445 29.97 -15.02 -3.93
C GLU A 445 30.50 -14.07 -5.01
N ALA A 446 30.39 -14.45 -6.29
CA ALA A 446 30.86 -13.63 -7.40
C ALA A 446 30.20 -12.24 -7.46
N LEU A 447 28.87 -12.17 -7.27
CA LEU A 447 28.12 -10.91 -7.27
C LEU A 447 28.40 -10.08 -6.00
N ARG A 448 28.56 -10.75 -4.85
CA ARG A 448 28.97 -10.09 -3.60
C ARG A 448 30.36 -9.46 -3.69
N ALA A 449 31.30 -10.17 -4.33
CA ALA A 449 32.67 -9.72 -4.52
C ALA A 449 32.75 -8.48 -5.44
N GLU A 450 32.00 -8.46 -6.53
CA GLU A 450 31.90 -7.30 -7.44
C GLU A 450 31.46 -6.04 -6.69
N ARG A 451 30.38 -6.13 -5.91
CA ARG A 451 29.87 -5.03 -5.08
C ARG A 451 30.90 -4.54 -4.07
N THR A 452 31.57 -5.46 -3.40
CA THR A 452 32.60 -5.15 -2.39
C THR A 452 33.78 -4.42 -3.02
N LEU A 453 34.25 -4.89 -4.18
CA LEU A 453 35.32 -4.23 -4.93
C LEU A 453 34.91 -2.81 -5.35
N ALA A 454 33.68 -2.63 -5.82
CA ALA A 454 33.19 -1.32 -6.22
C ALA A 454 33.12 -0.34 -5.03
N ARG A 455 32.61 -0.77 -3.87
CA ARG A 455 32.61 0.05 -2.64
C ARG A 455 34.02 0.43 -2.20
N LYS A 456 34.99 -0.49 -2.30
CA LYS A 456 36.42 -0.19 -2.03
C LYS A 456 36.96 0.89 -2.96
N ARG A 457 36.68 0.80 -4.27
CA ARG A 457 37.07 1.82 -5.26
C ARG A 457 36.47 3.19 -4.96
N THR A 458 35.16 3.24 -4.65
CA THR A 458 34.49 4.50 -4.25
C THR A 458 35.11 5.10 -3.00
N ARG A 459 35.39 4.30 -1.97
CA ARG A 459 36.03 4.76 -0.73
C ARG A 459 37.46 5.26 -0.97
N ALA A 460 38.23 4.57 -1.79
CA ALA A 460 39.58 5.00 -2.18
C ALA A 460 39.54 6.34 -2.94
N ALA A 461 38.61 6.51 -3.88
CA ALA A 461 38.43 7.76 -4.62
C ALA A 461 38.02 8.94 -3.71
N ILE A 462 37.17 8.70 -2.71
CA ILE A 462 36.81 9.71 -1.69
C ILE A 462 38.03 10.06 -0.84
N SER A 463 38.81 9.06 -0.41
CA SER A 463 40.01 9.27 0.41
C SER A 463 41.09 10.05 -0.33
N ALA A 464 41.32 9.76 -1.61
CA ALA A 464 42.29 10.46 -2.47
C ALA A 464 41.90 11.93 -2.75
N ARG A 465 40.64 12.29 -2.54
CA ARG A 465 40.12 13.65 -2.73
C ARG A 465 40.09 14.50 -1.46
N LYS A 466 40.41 13.93 -0.28
CA LYS A 466 40.54 14.73 0.95
C LYS A 466 41.82 15.59 0.84
N PRO A 467 41.74 16.92 1.00
CA PRO A 467 42.94 17.74 1.04
C PRO A 467 43.82 17.32 2.22
N ALA A 468 45.14 17.33 2.01
CA ALA A 468 46.10 17.09 3.08
C ALA A 468 45.83 18.11 4.21
N THR A 469 45.67 17.63 5.44
CA THR A 469 45.55 18.50 6.61
C THR A 469 46.82 19.35 6.68
N PRO A 470 46.73 20.70 6.69
CA PRO A 470 47.91 21.53 6.87
C PRO A 470 48.59 21.16 8.19
N PRO A 471 49.93 21.07 8.24
CA PRO A 471 50.62 20.83 9.50
C PRO A 471 50.20 21.93 10.49
N ALA A 472 49.75 21.52 11.67
CA ALA A 472 49.35 22.42 12.73
C ALA A 472 50.52 23.37 13.04
N GLN A 473 50.34 24.66 12.77
CA GLN A 473 51.25 25.68 13.27
C GLN A 473 51.17 25.63 14.79
N ARG A 474 52.23 25.13 15.43
CA ARG A 474 52.44 25.31 16.86
C ARG A 474 52.69 26.80 17.06
N SER A 475 51.76 27.48 17.74
CA SER A 475 52.01 28.78 18.34
C SER A 475 53.01 28.58 19.47
N GLU A 476 54.21 29.12 19.31
CA GLU A 476 55.18 29.34 20.39
C GLU A 476 54.78 30.54 21.25
#